data_AF-A0A239Y9E6-F1
#
_entry.id   AF-A0A239Y9E6-F1
#
_cell.length_a   1.000
_cell.length_b   1.000
_cell.length_c   1.000
_cell.angle_alpha   90.00
_cell.angle_beta   90.00
_cell.angle_gamma   90.00
#
_symmetry.space_group_name_H-M   'P 1'
#
loop_
_entity.id
_entity.type
_entity.pdbx_description
1 polymer ?
#
loop_
_entity_poly.entity_id
_entity_poly.type
_entity_poly.pdbx_seq_one_letter_code
_entity_poly.pdbx_strand_id
1 'polypeptide(L)'
;METKWYSDFFQLLVHPFSKGIDQIVEFGTLKKGFWATIFFWAIPYLLLALFGTMLIPLLPRNEITNTFLIVLTFAGVAFVLIWFLGILLSFIGVAIYSYIFNWVVKKMGGTDNVNAVMKVNWYLEGYGVLLGTAFYVLIAISAGILVGFFDAPTLFGVIFPISFIGMLVIMIWVSLALMGKQVMLTKLKVFLACVITSLIILIIYALFIALLNGCASLAGR
;
A
#
# COMPACT_ATOMS: atom_id res chain seq x y z
N MET A 1 -8.57 -1.58 27.08
CA MET A 1 -7.13 -1.98 27.06
C MET A 1 -6.52 -1.45 25.79
N GLU A 2 -5.32 -0.88 25.84
CA GLU A 2 -4.62 -0.40 24.64
C GLU A 2 -4.20 -1.60 23.77
N THR A 3 -4.60 -1.58 22.49
CA THR A 3 -4.22 -2.62 21.53
C THR A 3 -2.83 -2.36 20.94
N LYS A 4 -2.17 -3.39 20.40
CA LYS A 4 -0.91 -3.22 19.67
C LYS A 4 -1.18 -3.16 18.18
N TRP A 5 -0.32 -2.46 17.44
CA TRP A 5 -0.48 -2.26 15.99
C TRP A 5 -0.72 -3.57 15.23
N TYR A 6 0.06 -4.63 15.50
CA TYR A 6 -0.10 -5.92 14.82
C TYR A 6 -1.45 -6.59 15.12
N SER A 7 -2.03 -6.38 16.30
CA SER A 7 -3.36 -6.88 16.65
C SER A 7 -4.45 -6.12 15.87
N ASP A 8 -4.29 -4.81 15.73
CA ASP A 8 -5.22 -3.97 14.97
C ASP A 8 -5.27 -4.42 13.50
N PHE A 9 -4.11 -4.65 12.89
CA PHE A 9 -4.01 -5.15 11.52
C PHE A 9 -4.47 -6.59 11.34
N PHE A 10 -4.15 -7.47 12.29
CA PHE A 10 -4.66 -8.85 12.26
C PHE A 10 -6.18 -8.89 12.27
N GLN A 11 -6.81 -8.09 13.13
CA GLN A 11 -8.26 -8.00 13.19
C GLN A 11 -8.86 -7.33 11.95
N LEU A 12 -8.18 -6.33 11.38
CA LEU A 12 -8.57 -5.75 10.08
C LEU A 12 -8.48 -6.77 8.94
N LEU A 13 -7.51 -7.68 8.97
CA LEU A 13 -7.35 -8.73 7.96
C LEU A 13 -8.40 -9.85 8.10
N VAL A 14 -8.57 -10.40 9.31
CA VAL A 14 -9.39 -11.60 9.54
C VAL A 14 -10.87 -11.25 9.73
N HIS A 15 -11.15 -10.11 10.36
CA HIS A 15 -12.49 -9.69 10.78
C HIS A 15 -12.74 -8.21 10.49
N PRO A 16 -12.59 -7.75 9.22
CA PRO A 16 -12.62 -6.32 8.88
C PRO A 16 -13.89 -5.62 9.36
N PHE A 17 -15.06 -6.20 9.10
CA PHE A 17 -16.35 -5.55 9.35
C PHE A 17 -16.96 -5.82 10.73
N SER A 18 -16.54 -6.88 11.42
CA SER A 18 -17.09 -7.24 12.73
C SER A 18 -16.26 -6.69 13.89
N LYS A 19 -14.95 -6.51 13.72
CA LYS A 19 -14.06 -6.08 14.81
C LYS A 19 -12.91 -5.18 14.38
N GLY A 20 -12.28 -5.46 13.24
CA GLY A 20 -11.06 -4.76 12.81
C GLY A 20 -11.27 -3.26 12.64
N ILE A 21 -12.32 -2.85 11.93
CA ILE A 21 -12.64 -1.44 11.72
C ILE A 21 -12.96 -0.74 13.04
N ASP A 22 -13.81 -1.32 13.89
CA ASP A 22 -14.13 -0.81 15.22
C ASP A 22 -12.88 -0.59 16.07
N GLN A 23 -12.01 -1.60 16.11
CA GLN A 23 -10.79 -1.57 16.89
C GLN A 23 -9.84 -0.44 16.44
N ILE A 24 -9.73 -0.15 15.14
CA ILE A 24 -8.89 0.93 14.62
C ILE A 24 -9.51 2.31 14.90
N VAL A 25 -10.82 2.44 14.76
CA VAL A 25 -11.51 3.71 15.03
C VAL A 25 -11.37 4.06 16.51
N GLU A 26 -11.57 3.09 17.41
CA GLU A 26 -11.59 3.29 18.86
C GLU A 26 -10.19 3.32 19.51
N PHE A 27 -9.32 2.36 19.18
CA PHE A 27 -8.02 2.18 19.85
C PHE A 27 -6.81 2.46 18.95
N GLY A 28 -7.03 2.65 17.65
CA GLY A 28 -5.98 2.96 16.71
C GLY A 28 -5.37 4.33 16.99
N THR A 29 -4.06 4.45 16.79
CA THR A 29 -3.35 5.73 16.85
C THR A 29 -2.56 5.95 15.58
N LEU A 30 -2.24 7.21 15.29
CA LEU A 30 -1.42 7.58 14.14
C LEU A 30 -0.06 6.89 14.16
N LYS A 31 0.57 6.85 15.34
CA LYS A 31 1.86 6.18 15.56
C LYS A 31 1.77 4.68 15.23
N LYS A 32 0.70 4.00 15.67
CA LYS A 32 0.51 2.57 15.38
C LYS A 32 0.37 2.31 13.88
N GLY A 33 -0.45 3.11 13.17
CA GLY A 33 -0.61 3.00 11.72
C GLY A 33 0.72 3.23 10.98
N PHE A 34 1.43 4.30 11.31
CA PHE A 34 2.71 4.65 10.69
C PHE A 34 3.76 3.55 10.84
N TRP A 35 4.01 3.09 12.07
CA TRP A 35 5.01 2.04 12.31
C TRP A 35 4.64 0.73 11.64
N ALA A 36 3.37 0.34 11.68
CA ALA A 36 2.92 -0.87 10.99
C ALA A 36 3.19 -0.81 9.49
N THR A 37 2.88 0.32 8.83
CA THR A 37 3.15 0.51 7.41
C THR A 37 4.63 0.43 7.09
N ILE A 38 5.51 1.04 7.90
CA ILE A 38 6.96 0.91 7.75
C ILE A 38 7.39 -0.57 7.78
N PHE A 39 6.93 -1.31 8.79
CA PHE A 39 7.30 -2.71 8.93
C PHE A 39 6.74 -3.59 7.81
N PHE A 40 5.48 -3.38 7.41
CA PHE A 40 4.88 -4.13 6.30
C PHE A 40 5.56 -3.84 4.98
N TRP A 41 5.96 -2.59 4.73
CA TRP A 41 6.76 -2.23 3.56
C TRP A 41 8.11 -2.94 3.53
N ALA A 42 8.68 -3.35 4.67
CA ALA A 42 9.92 -4.12 4.67
C ALA A 42 9.71 -5.59 4.27
N ILE A 43 8.53 -6.16 4.54
CA ILE A 43 8.27 -7.61 4.38
C ILE A 43 8.50 -8.13 2.95
N PRO A 44 7.94 -7.52 1.88
CA PRO A 44 8.16 -8.00 0.51
C PRO A 44 9.64 -8.10 0.14
N TYR A 45 10.42 -7.13 0.59
CA TYR A 45 11.84 -7.04 0.26
C TYR A 45 12.68 -7.93 1.14
N LEU A 46 12.32 -8.12 2.41
CA LEU A 46 12.93 -9.14 3.26
C LEU A 46 12.69 -10.53 2.68
N LEU A 47 11.48 -10.82 2.18
CA LEU A 47 11.19 -12.05 1.47
C LEU A 47 12.06 -12.16 0.20
N LEU A 48 12.12 -11.14 -0.64
CA LEU A 48 12.98 -11.15 -1.83
C LEU A 48 14.46 -11.37 -1.50
N ALA A 49 14.96 -10.71 -0.46
CA ALA A 49 16.34 -10.85 0.00
C ALA A 49 16.61 -12.25 0.58
N LEU A 50 15.70 -12.81 1.38
CA LEU A 50 15.81 -14.17 1.91
C LEU A 50 15.75 -15.21 0.78
N PHE A 51 14.82 -15.08 -0.17
CA PHE A 51 14.75 -15.95 -1.35
C PHE A 51 16.05 -15.87 -2.17
N GLY A 52 16.56 -14.65 -2.42
CA GLY A 52 17.80 -14.44 -3.16
C GLY A 52 19.05 -14.95 -2.43
N THR A 53 19.12 -14.85 -1.11
CA THR A 53 20.30 -15.26 -0.33
C THR A 53 20.27 -16.73 0.09
N MET A 54 19.11 -17.39 0.16
CA MET A 54 19.01 -18.80 0.56
C MET A 54 18.97 -19.77 -0.63
N LEU A 55 18.31 -19.43 -1.75
CA LEU A 55 18.21 -20.34 -2.90
C LEU A 55 19.43 -20.29 -3.83
N ILE A 56 20.04 -19.12 -3.99
CA ILE A 56 21.11 -18.91 -4.97
C ILE A 56 22.43 -19.56 -4.59
N PRO A 57 22.84 -19.63 -3.31
CA PRO A 57 24.02 -20.42 -2.92
C PRO A 57 23.87 -21.92 -3.17
N LEU A 58 22.63 -22.42 -3.35
CA LEU A 58 22.35 -23.81 -3.70
C LEU A 58 22.42 -24.06 -5.22
N LEU A 59 22.49 -23.00 -6.05
CA LEU A 59 22.65 -23.12 -7.49
C LEU A 59 24.14 -23.31 -7.87
N PRO A 60 24.43 -24.01 -8.99
CA PRO A 60 25.79 -24.20 -9.46
C PRO A 60 26.50 -22.87 -9.67
N ARG A 61 27.70 -22.71 -9.07
CA ARG A 61 28.54 -21.52 -9.23
C ARG A 61 28.97 -21.37 -10.69
N ASN A 62 28.27 -20.49 -11.40
CA ASN A 62 28.61 -20.04 -12.75
C ASN A 62 28.51 -18.51 -12.82
N GLU A 63 28.88 -17.92 -13.96
CA GLU A 63 28.87 -16.46 -14.13
C GLU A 63 27.49 -15.83 -13.89
N ILE A 64 26.41 -16.52 -14.26
CA ILE A 64 25.03 -16.09 -14.02
C ILE A 64 24.75 -16.02 -12.51
N THR A 65 25.12 -17.04 -11.75
CA THR A 65 24.92 -17.13 -10.30
C THR A 65 25.76 -16.10 -9.53
N ASN A 66 27.00 -15.84 -9.96
CA ASN A 66 27.85 -14.80 -9.37
C ASN A 66 27.34 -13.38 -9.70
N THR A 67 26.87 -13.11 -10.93
CA THR A 67 26.23 -11.84 -11.28
C THR A 67 24.96 -11.62 -10.47
N PHE A 68 24.14 -12.66 -10.28
CA PHE A 68 22.94 -12.58 -9.44
C PHE A 68 23.26 -12.26 -7.97
N LEU A 69 24.31 -12.86 -7.41
CA LEU A 69 24.81 -12.58 -6.05
C LEU A 69 25.26 -11.13 -5.87
N ILE A 70 25.99 -10.58 -6.84
CA ILE A 70 26.43 -9.18 -6.83
C ILE A 70 25.22 -8.24 -6.96
N VAL A 71 24.32 -8.51 -7.91
CA VAL A 71 23.09 -7.74 -8.11
C VAL A 71 22.23 -7.74 -6.84
N LEU A 72 22.09 -8.86 -6.14
CA LEU A 72 21.34 -8.94 -4.88
C LEU A 72 22.03 -8.23 -3.71
N THR A 73 23.36 -8.26 -3.65
CA THR A 73 24.12 -7.54 -2.61
C THR A 73 24.00 -6.03 -2.81
N PHE A 74 24.09 -5.55 -4.05
CA PHE A 74 23.81 -4.15 -4.39
C PHE A 74 22.33 -3.80 -4.23
N ALA A 75 21.42 -4.72 -4.56
CA ALA A 75 19.98 -4.56 -4.35
C ALA A 75 19.66 -4.44 -2.86
N GLY A 76 20.42 -5.05 -1.94
CA GLY A 76 20.24 -4.90 -0.50
C GLY A 76 20.56 -3.50 0.03
N VAL A 77 21.64 -2.87 -0.44
CA VAL A 77 22.00 -1.49 -0.06
C VAL A 77 21.09 -0.47 -0.77
N ALA A 78 20.85 -0.66 -2.07
CA ALA A 78 19.89 0.14 -2.82
C ALA A 78 18.47 -0.01 -2.23
N PHE A 79 18.11 -1.18 -1.72
CA PHE A 79 16.84 -1.45 -1.05
C PHE A 79 16.66 -0.57 0.18
N VAL A 80 17.63 -0.49 1.08
CA VAL A 80 17.51 0.36 2.28
C VAL A 80 17.25 1.81 1.86
N LEU A 81 17.97 2.31 0.85
CA LEU A 81 17.79 3.66 0.33
C LEU A 81 16.41 3.87 -0.35
N ILE A 82 15.98 2.93 -1.20
CA ILE A 82 14.67 2.98 -1.89
C ILE A 82 13.53 2.85 -0.88
N TRP A 83 13.68 2.01 0.14
CA TRP A 83 12.70 1.81 1.21
C TRP A 83 12.56 3.06 2.08
N PHE A 84 13.68 3.66 2.50
CA PHE A 84 13.66 4.94 3.22
C PHE A 84 13.05 6.06 2.37
N LEU A 85 13.45 6.18 1.09
CA LEU A 85 12.89 7.17 0.18
C LEU A 85 11.38 6.94 -0.04
N GLY A 86 10.97 5.69 -0.22
CA GLY A 86 9.56 5.29 -0.38
C GLY A 86 8.72 5.63 0.84
N ILE A 87 9.23 5.40 2.05
CA ILE A 87 8.56 5.81 3.30
C ILE A 87 8.46 7.33 3.39
N LEU A 88 9.52 8.06 3.05
CA LEU A 88 9.54 9.52 3.10
C LEU A 88 8.54 10.14 2.11
N LEU A 89 8.50 9.63 0.88
CA LEU A 89 7.52 10.05 -0.12
C LEU A 89 6.09 9.67 0.28
N SER A 90 5.89 8.47 0.84
CA SER A 90 4.58 8.04 1.36
C SER A 90 4.13 8.93 2.52
N PHE A 91 5.06 9.36 3.39
CA PHE A 91 4.73 10.28 4.47
C PHE A 91 4.20 11.61 3.96
N ILE A 92 4.87 12.19 2.96
CA ILE A 92 4.42 13.42 2.30
C ILE A 92 3.07 13.20 1.61
N GLY A 93 2.94 12.11 0.84
CA GLY A 93 1.72 11.77 0.11
C GLY A 93 0.52 11.58 1.03
N VAL A 94 0.67 10.78 2.09
CA VAL A 94 -0.36 10.55 3.10
C VAL A 94 -0.73 11.84 3.82
N ALA A 95 0.24 12.69 4.19
CA ALA A 95 -0.04 13.95 4.86
C ALA A 95 -0.84 14.92 3.97
N ILE A 96 -0.40 15.13 2.72
CA ILE A 96 -1.08 16.00 1.74
C ILE A 96 -2.48 15.46 1.46
N TYR A 97 -2.59 14.17 1.15
CA TYR A 97 -3.88 13.52 0.89
C TYR A 97 -4.82 13.67 2.07
N SER A 98 -4.35 13.38 3.30
CA SER A 98 -5.17 13.49 4.52
C SER A 98 -5.67 14.91 4.76
N TYR A 99 -4.85 15.92 4.49
CA TYR A 99 -5.23 17.32 4.64
C TYR A 99 -6.33 17.73 3.66
N ILE A 100 -6.12 17.47 2.36
CA ILE A 100 -7.09 17.79 1.30
C ILE A 100 -8.38 16.99 1.51
N PHE A 101 -8.26 15.69 1.78
CA PHE A 101 -9.40 14.82 2.04
C PHE A 101 -10.24 15.30 3.22
N ASN A 102 -9.59 15.66 4.34
CA ASN A 102 -10.29 16.19 5.51
C ASN A 102 -11.00 17.52 5.19
N TRP A 103 -10.39 18.40 4.38
CA TRP A 103 -11.05 19.62 3.91
C TRP A 103 -12.32 19.31 3.11
N VAL A 104 -12.26 18.35 2.17
CA VAL A 104 -13.43 17.91 1.39
C VAL A 104 -14.51 17.29 2.29
N VAL A 105 -14.13 16.38 3.18
CA VAL A 105 -15.05 15.67 4.08
C VAL A 105 -15.76 16.62 5.05
N LYS A 106 -15.08 17.65 5.56
CA LYS A 106 -15.74 18.68 6.39
C LYS A 106 -16.83 19.42 5.64
N LYS A 107 -16.69 19.64 4.33
CA LYS A 107 -17.75 20.24 3.49
C LYS A 107 -18.92 19.30 3.25
N MET A 108 -18.73 17.99 3.43
CA MET A 108 -19.77 16.96 3.30
C MET A 108 -20.45 16.59 4.63
N GLY A 109 -20.06 17.26 5.73
CA GLY A 109 -20.61 17.08 7.06
C GLY A 109 -19.83 16.12 7.97
N GLY A 110 -18.60 15.72 7.60
CA GLY A 110 -17.76 14.90 8.48
C GLY A 110 -17.21 15.69 9.66
N THR A 111 -17.06 15.03 10.81
CA THR A 111 -16.84 15.69 12.11
C THR A 111 -15.38 15.69 12.58
N ASP A 112 -14.53 14.92 11.94
CA ASP A 112 -13.18 14.65 12.41
C ASP A 112 -12.12 15.69 12.01
N ASN A 113 -10.92 15.51 12.54
CA ASN A 113 -9.74 16.32 12.23
C ASN A 113 -8.76 15.60 11.31
N VAL A 114 -7.79 16.35 10.79
CA VAL A 114 -6.75 15.84 9.87
C VAL A 114 -5.96 14.68 10.50
N ASN A 115 -5.70 14.70 11.81
CA ASN A 115 -4.95 13.64 12.48
C ASN A 115 -5.73 12.31 12.51
N ALA A 116 -7.04 12.35 12.69
CA ALA A 116 -7.92 11.18 12.64
C ALA A 116 -7.99 10.59 11.23
N VAL A 117 -8.10 11.44 10.21
CA VAL A 117 -8.03 11.03 8.80
C VAL A 117 -6.67 10.42 8.47
N MET A 118 -5.59 11.08 8.89
CA MET A 118 -4.22 10.61 8.66
C MET A 118 -3.92 9.29 9.36
N LYS A 119 -4.44 9.09 10.59
CA LYS A 119 -4.43 7.79 11.27
C LYS A 119 -5.00 6.73 10.33
N VAL A 120 -6.22 6.91 9.83
CA VAL A 120 -6.88 5.91 8.97
C VAL A 120 -6.11 5.67 7.69
N ASN A 121 -5.62 6.72 7.03
CA ASN A 121 -4.83 6.57 5.81
C ASN A 121 -3.57 5.73 6.04
N TRP A 122 -2.87 5.91 7.17
CA TRP A 122 -1.75 5.01 7.52
C TRP A 122 -2.18 3.55 7.69
N TYR A 123 -3.33 3.29 8.33
CA TYR A 123 -3.87 1.93 8.42
C TYR A 123 -4.23 1.35 7.06
N LEU A 124 -4.79 2.16 6.15
CA LEU A 124 -5.14 1.72 4.81
C LEU A 124 -3.90 1.43 3.95
N GLU A 125 -2.85 2.24 4.06
CA GLU A 125 -1.57 1.99 3.42
C GLU A 125 -0.96 0.66 3.90
N GLY A 126 -0.87 0.45 5.21
CA GLY A 126 -0.34 -0.80 5.77
C GLY A 126 -1.18 -2.01 5.38
N TYR A 127 -2.51 -1.86 5.32
CA TYR A 127 -3.43 -2.92 4.91
C TYR A 127 -3.27 -3.26 3.43
N GLY A 128 -3.09 -2.22 2.60
CA GLY A 128 -2.80 -2.35 1.18
C GLY A 128 -1.54 -3.18 0.94
N VAL A 129 -0.47 -2.86 1.64
CA VAL A 129 0.81 -3.57 1.53
C VAL A 129 0.69 -5.01 2.00
N LEU A 130 0.07 -5.23 3.16
CA LEU A 130 -0.10 -6.57 3.72
C LEU A 130 -0.90 -7.48 2.79
N LEU A 131 -2.07 -7.01 2.34
CA LEU A 131 -2.96 -7.77 1.47
C LEU A 131 -2.33 -7.95 0.08
N GLY A 132 -1.67 -6.92 -0.46
CA GLY A 132 -0.95 -7.00 -1.73
C GLY A 132 0.23 -7.99 -1.68
N THR A 133 0.95 -8.04 -0.56
CA THR A 133 2.04 -9.01 -0.34
C THR A 133 1.50 -10.43 -0.27
N ALA A 134 0.44 -10.65 0.52
CA ALA A 134 -0.20 -11.96 0.62
C ALA A 134 -0.72 -12.42 -0.75
N PHE A 135 -1.37 -11.53 -1.50
CA PHE A 135 -1.82 -11.79 -2.85
C PHE A 135 -0.67 -12.16 -3.79
N TYR A 136 0.42 -11.38 -3.79
CA TYR A 136 1.58 -11.64 -4.63
C TYR A 136 2.22 -13.01 -4.34
N VAL A 137 2.36 -13.38 -3.07
CA VAL A 137 2.88 -14.70 -2.66
C VAL A 137 1.96 -15.83 -3.13
N LEU A 138 0.64 -15.69 -2.97
CA LEU A 138 -0.33 -16.68 -3.45
C LEU A 138 -0.31 -16.82 -4.98
N ILE A 139 -0.14 -15.71 -5.71
CA ILE A 139 0.03 -15.73 -7.16
C ILE A 139 1.33 -16.42 -7.56
N ALA A 140 2.45 -16.14 -6.89
CA ALA A 140 3.73 -16.81 -7.19
C ALA A 140 3.63 -18.34 -6.98
N ILE A 141 3.00 -18.77 -5.89
CA ILE A 141 2.75 -20.20 -5.61
C ILE A 141 1.83 -20.81 -6.67
N SER A 142 0.72 -20.15 -6.99
CA SER A 142 -0.24 -20.67 -7.98
C SER A 142 0.34 -20.71 -9.39
N ALA A 143 1.21 -19.76 -9.77
CA ALA A 143 1.97 -19.80 -11.01
C ALA A 143 2.91 -21.01 -11.04
N GLY A 144 3.66 -21.24 -9.97
CA GLY A 144 4.54 -22.41 -9.85
C GLY A 144 3.77 -23.73 -10.02
N ILE A 145 2.63 -23.86 -9.34
CA ILE A 145 1.78 -25.07 -9.41
C ILE A 145 1.15 -25.23 -10.79
N LEU A 146 0.38 -24.23 -11.26
CA LEU A 146 -0.43 -24.36 -12.47
C LEU A 146 0.40 -24.35 -13.74
N VAL A 147 1.39 -23.46 -13.83
CA VAL A 147 2.23 -23.34 -15.03
C VAL A 147 3.39 -24.34 -14.96
N GLY A 148 4.05 -24.45 -13.81
CA GLY A 148 5.23 -25.29 -13.67
C GLY A 148 4.94 -26.79 -13.56
N PHE A 149 3.96 -27.20 -12.75
CA PHE A 149 3.67 -28.62 -12.51
C PHE A 149 2.55 -29.18 -13.40
N PHE A 150 1.52 -28.39 -13.68
CA PHE A 150 0.35 -28.85 -14.44
C PHE A 150 0.31 -28.39 -15.90
N ASP A 151 1.27 -27.60 -16.36
CA ASP A 151 1.33 -27.01 -17.71
C ASP A 151 -0.01 -26.41 -18.17
N ALA A 152 -0.65 -25.66 -17.27
CA ALA A 152 -1.98 -25.07 -17.44
C ALA A 152 -1.94 -23.52 -17.45
N PRO A 153 -1.21 -22.88 -18.40
CA PRO A 153 -1.06 -21.42 -18.45
C PRO A 153 -2.38 -20.69 -18.74
N THR A 154 -3.31 -21.33 -19.45
CA THR A 154 -4.65 -20.77 -19.71
C THR A 154 -5.48 -20.64 -18.44
N LEU A 155 -5.44 -21.65 -17.57
CA LEU A 155 -6.12 -21.63 -16.27
C LEU A 155 -5.53 -20.56 -15.35
N PHE A 156 -4.20 -20.44 -15.31
CA PHE A 156 -3.53 -19.36 -14.60
C PHE A 156 -3.95 -17.98 -15.12
N GLY A 157 -4.00 -17.81 -16.45
CA GLY A 157 -4.43 -16.58 -17.12
C GLY A 157 -5.87 -16.15 -16.79
N VAL A 158 -6.75 -17.06 -16.37
CA VAL A 158 -8.13 -16.76 -15.93
C VAL A 158 -8.20 -16.51 -14.42
N ILE A 159 -7.51 -17.32 -13.61
CA ILE A 159 -7.55 -17.20 -12.14
C ILE A 159 -6.90 -15.88 -11.69
N PHE A 160 -5.80 -15.48 -12.33
CA PHE A 160 -5.08 -14.25 -11.99
C PHE A 160 -5.95 -12.98 -12.03
N PRO A 161 -6.59 -12.60 -13.15
CA PRO A 161 -7.36 -11.36 -13.23
C PRO A 161 -8.58 -11.38 -12.31
N ILE A 162 -9.26 -12.52 -12.15
CA ILE A 162 -10.42 -12.66 -11.25
C ILE A 162 -9.98 -12.40 -9.80
N SER A 163 -8.87 -13.02 -9.39
CA SER A 163 -8.35 -12.87 -8.02
C SER A 163 -7.89 -11.43 -7.77
N PHE A 164 -7.26 -10.79 -8.76
CA PHE A 164 -6.84 -9.40 -8.68
C PHE A 164 -8.03 -8.44 -8.54
N ILE A 165 -9.09 -8.63 -9.32
CA ILE A 165 -10.33 -7.85 -9.20
C ILE A 165 -10.95 -8.05 -7.81
N GLY A 166 -11.03 -9.29 -7.32
CA GLY A 166 -11.53 -9.59 -5.98
C GLY A 166 -10.74 -8.85 -4.88
N MET A 167 -9.41 -8.84 -4.99
CA MET A 167 -8.53 -8.09 -4.09
C MET A 167 -8.83 -6.59 -4.12
N LEU A 168 -8.95 -5.98 -5.31
CA LEU A 168 -9.25 -4.55 -5.47
C LEU A 168 -10.61 -4.19 -4.84
N VAL A 169 -11.63 -5.01 -5.08
CA VAL A 169 -12.98 -4.80 -4.51
C VAL A 169 -12.92 -4.82 -2.97
N ILE A 170 -12.21 -5.80 -2.39
CA ILE A 170 -12.04 -5.89 -0.93
C ILE A 170 -11.31 -4.66 -0.39
N MET A 171 -10.21 -4.24 -1.03
CA MET A 171 -9.46 -3.05 -0.62
C MET A 171 -10.32 -1.78 -0.63
N ILE A 172 -11.04 -1.54 -1.73
CA ILE A 172 -11.93 -0.37 -1.85
C ILE A 172 -13.01 -0.44 -0.77
N TRP A 173 -13.61 -1.59 -0.56
CA TRP A 173 -14.70 -1.74 0.39
C TRP A 173 -14.25 -1.53 1.85
N VAL A 174 -13.11 -2.10 2.25
CA VAL A 174 -12.53 -1.88 3.58
C VAL A 174 -12.14 -0.42 3.76
N SER A 175 -11.56 0.21 2.73
CA SER A 175 -11.18 1.63 2.75
C SER A 175 -12.38 2.55 2.99
N LEU A 176 -13.46 2.35 2.24
CA LEU A 176 -14.68 3.15 2.39
C LEU A 176 -15.37 2.91 3.74
N ALA A 177 -15.38 1.67 4.22
CA ALA A 177 -16.00 1.33 5.49
C ALA A 177 -15.22 1.90 6.68
N LEU A 178 -13.88 1.75 6.68
CA LEU A 178 -13.03 2.27 7.74
C LEU A 178 -13.06 3.79 7.80
N MET A 179 -12.87 4.45 6.66
CA MET A 179 -12.89 5.91 6.59
C MET A 179 -14.28 6.46 6.90
N GLY A 180 -15.35 5.86 6.37
CA GLY A 180 -16.73 6.28 6.66
C GLY A 180 -17.08 6.20 8.14
N LYS A 181 -16.63 5.15 8.83
CA LYS A 181 -16.82 5.03 10.27
C LYS A 181 -16.03 6.05 11.06
N GLN A 182 -14.78 6.32 10.66
CA GLN A 182 -13.95 7.35 11.30
C GLN A 182 -14.64 8.72 11.19
N VAL A 183 -14.94 9.18 9.97
CA VAL A 183 -15.45 10.54 9.75
C VAL A 183 -16.96 10.68 9.92
N MET A 184 -17.65 9.64 10.40
CA MET A 184 -19.10 9.57 10.61
C MET A 184 -19.93 9.90 9.36
N LEU A 185 -19.48 9.42 8.19
CA LEU A 185 -20.16 9.59 6.90
C LEU A 185 -20.53 8.25 6.27
N THR A 186 -21.53 8.29 5.39
CA THR A 186 -21.89 7.12 4.58
C THR A 186 -20.78 6.77 3.59
N LYS A 187 -20.68 5.48 3.23
CA LYS A 187 -19.69 4.99 2.24
C LYS A 187 -19.76 5.74 0.91
N LEU A 188 -20.96 6.12 0.46
CA LEU A 188 -21.15 6.90 -0.77
C LEU A 188 -20.53 8.29 -0.66
N LYS A 189 -20.75 9.01 0.45
CA LYS A 189 -20.13 10.34 0.66
C LYS A 189 -18.61 10.23 0.73
N VAL A 190 -18.09 9.21 1.41
CA VAL A 190 -16.64 8.96 1.47
C VAL A 190 -16.07 8.66 0.09
N PHE A 191 -16.75 7.84 -0.71
CA PHE A 191 -16.35 7.55 -2.09
C PHE A 191 -16.28 8.83 -2.94
N LEU A 192 -17.32 9.66 -2.88
CA LEU A 192 -17.33 10.95 -3.58
C LEU A 192 -16.23 11.88 -3.08
N ALA A 193 -15.95 11.89 -1.77
CA ALA A 193 -14.84 12.64 -1.20
C ALA A 193 -13.48 12.15 -1.75
N CYS A 194 -13.28 10.84 -1.88
CA CYS A 194 -12.08 10.27 -2.51
C CYS A 194 -11.93 10.77 -3.94
N VAL A 195 -12.99 10.68 -4.76
CA VAL A 195 -12.96 11.14 -6.16
C VAL A 195 -12.61 12.63 -6.26
N ILE A 196 -13.26 13.48 -5.47
CA ILE A 196 -12.98 14.92 -5.46
C ILE A 196 -11.54 15.21 -5.00
N THR A 197 -11.09 14.53 -3.94
CA THR A 197 -9.71 14.68 -3.43
C THR A 197 -8.69 14.30 -4.51
N SER A 198 -8.90 13.18 -5.21
CA SER A 198 -8.04 12.74 -6.30
C SER A 198 -8.02 13.76 -7.45
N LEU A 199 -9.17 14.34 -7.83
CA LEU A 199 -9.23 15.38 -8.86
C LEU A 199 -8.46 16.63 -8.46
N ILE A 200 -8.58 17.09 -7.21
CA ILE A 200 -7.82 18.24 -6.70
C ILE A 200 -6.31 17.96 -6.79
N ILE A 201 -5.87 16.78 -6.36
CA ILE A 201 -4.45 16.38 -6.41
C ILE A 201 -3.95 16.32 -7.85
N LEU A 202 -4.74 15.77 -8.77
CA LEU A 202 -4.39 15.73 -10.20
C LEU A 202 -4.24 17.12 -10.80
N ILE A 203 -5.11 18.08 -10.43
CA ILE A 203 -4.99 19.48 -10.88
C ILE A 203 -3.72 20.12 -10.32
N ILE A 204 -3.44 19.94 -9.03
CA ILE A 204 -2.20 20.46 -8.41
C ILE A 204 -0.97 19.89 -9.11
N TYR A 205 -0.96 18.58 -9.37
CA TYR A 205 0.13 17.92 -10.07
C TYR A 205 0.30 18.45 -11.50
N ALA A 206 -0.78 18.60 -12.26
CA ALA A 206 -0.75 19.13 -13.62
C ALA A 206 -0.20 20.57 -13.66
N LEU A 207 -0.61 21.42 -12.72
CA LEU A 207 -0.07 22.78 -12.58
C LEU A 207 1.42 22.78 -12.26
N PHE A 208 1.86 21.88 -11.38
CA PHE A 208 3.27 21.75 -11.01
C PHE A 208 4.13 21.34 -12.21
N ILE A 209 3.69 20.35 -13.00
CA ILE A 209 4.37 19.94 -14.23
C ILE A 209 4.38 21.07 -15.27
N ALA A 210 3.26 21.78 -15.45
CA ALA A 210 3.19 22.92 -16.37
C ALA A 210 4.18 24.04 -15.98
N LEU A 211 4.30 24.34 -14.68
CA LEU A 211 5.26 25.31 -14.17
C LEU A 211 6.71 24.88 -14.43
N LEU A 212 7.06 23.62 -14.11
CA LEU A 212 8.40 23.10 -14.33
C LEU A 212 8.79 23.10 -15.82
N ASN A 213 7.88 22.69 -16.69
CA ASN A 213 8.09 22.71 -18.13
C ASN A 213 8.20 24.14 -18.68
N GLY A 214 7.40 25.07 -18.14
CA GLY A 214 7.50 26.49 -18.45
C GLY A 214 8.86 27.08 -18.03
N CYS A 215 9.34 26.77 -16.82
CA CYS A 215 10.66 27.18 -16.34
C CYS A 215 11.81 26.55 -17.16
N ALA A 216 11.69 25.28 -17.56
CA ALA A 216 12.67 24.62 -18.42
C ALA A 216 12.75 25.29 -19.81
N SER A 217 11.61 25.75 -20.35
CA SER A 217 11.58 26.51 -21.62
C SER A 217 12.22 27.90 -21.53
N LEU A 218 12.28 28.49 -20.33
CA LEU A 218 12.93 29.78 -20.06
C LEU A 218 14.43 29.64 -19.77
N ALA A 219 14.88 28.52 -19.20
CA ALA A 219 16.28 28.25 -18.88
C ALA A 219 17.10 27.68 -20.06
N GLY A 220 16.44 27.25 -21.14
CA GLY A 220 17.07 26.81 -22.39
C GLY A 220 17.33 27.92 -23.42
N ARG A 221 17.22 29.19 -23.01
CA ARG A 221 17.55 30.38 -23.81
C ARG A 221 18.77 31.10 -23.23
#